data_AF-A0A3M1ED46-F1
#
_entry.id   AF-A0A3M1ED46-F1
#
_cell.length_a   1.000
_cell.length_b   1.000
_cell.length_c   1.000
_cell.angle_alpha   90.00
_cell.angle_beta   90.00
_cell.angle_gamma   90.00
#
_symmetry.space_group_name_H-M   'P 1'
#
loop_
_entity.id
_entity.type
_entity.pdbx_description
1 polymer ?
#
loop_
_entity_poly.entity_id
_entity_poly.type
_entity_poly.pdbx_seq_one_letter_code
_entity_poly.pdbx_strand_id
1 'polypeptide(L)'
;MSIHEPGSSMNDSPSKIFLRKLRALREATRFRGAALDDPEIAAYALRLNWLLEICLLAWGCYTLRSWWMGRPHKAFNDAVFMTITLFLYGWARRQESRRRLRFAAHLTLFFSSIGLFCAALLTGQSESIVLGYFVGVPLFAAYLEGIGASLFWAGWIVLLLAGISASEVLFPLTPEFTPGLIERGVDHALQIAFILAFAFSSRRVTDRQLRAL
;
A
#
# COMPACT_ATOMS: atom_id res chain seq x y z
N MET A 1 8.90 54.67 36.09
CA MET A 1 8.03 55.13 34.99
C MET A 1 8.36 54.27 33.78
N SER A 2 7.64 53.16 33.59
CA SER A 2 7.92 52.15 32.56
C SER A 2 6.85 52.29 31.47
N ILE A 3 7.26 52.66 30.27
CA ILE A 3 6.36 52.85 29.13
C ILE A 3 6.11 51.47 28.53
N HIS A 4 4.89 50.97 28.72
CA HIS A 4 4.40 49.76 28.06
C HIS A 4 4.03 50.12 26.62
N GLU A 5 4.80 49.67 25.63
CA GLU A 5 4.37 49.72 24.23
C GLU A 5 3.31 48.63 23.98
N PRO A 6 2.11 48.99 23.50
CA PRO A 6 1.09 48.02 23.13
C PRO A 6 1.51 47.30 21.85
N GLY A 7 1.70 45.99 21.97
CA GLY A 7 2.04 45.10 20.86
C GLY A 7 1.06 45.24 19.71
N SER A 8 1.61 45.64 18.56
CA SER A 8 0.97 45.65 17.24
C SER A 8 0.55 44.23 16.84
N SER A 9 -0.60 43.79 17.35
CA SER A 9 -1.34 42.65 16.81
C SER A 9 -2.40 43.20 15.86
N MET A 10 -2.50 42.62 14.66
CA MET A 10 -3.44 42.90 13.58
C MET A 10 -3.02 44.01 12.60
N ASN A 11 -2.29 43.62 11.55
CA ASN A 11 -2.82 43.71 10.18
C ASN A 11 -1.89 42.93 9.24
N ASP A 12 -1.94 41.60 9.30
CA ASP A 12 -1.36 40.81 8.20
C ASP A 12 -2.26 41.05 6.98
N SER A 13 -1.83 41.98 6.14
CA SER A 13 -2.49 42.32 4.87
C SER A 13 -2.90 41.02 4.15
N PRO A 14 -4.10 40.97 3.52
CA PRO A 14 -4.54 39.80 2.74
C PRO A 14 -3.47 39.30 1.75
N SER A 15 -2.62 40.20 1.26
CA SER A 15 -1.45 39.88 0.43
C SER A 15 -0.41 39.00 1.14
N LYS A 16 -0.11 39.24 2.42
CA LYS A 16 0.83 38.44 3.23
C LYS A 16 0.28 37.03 3.50
N ILE A 17 -1.03 36.91 3.76
CA ILE A 17 -1.69 35.61 3.95
C ILE A 17 -1.67 34.82 2.64
N PHE A 18 -1.98 35.47 1.52
CA PHE A 18 -1.93 34.86 0.19
C PHE A 18 -0.50 34.44 -0.19
N LEU A 19 0.50 35.28 0.06
CA LEU A 19 1.91 34.97 -0.18
C LEU A 19 2.42 33.84 0.72
N ARG A 20 1.96 33.74 1.98
CA ARG A 20 2.26 32.58 2.84
C ARG A 20 1.63 31.30 2.30
N LYS A 21 0.37 31.33 1.84
CA LYS A 21 -0.28 30.17 1.20
C LYS A 21 0.41 29.77 -0.10
N LEU A 22 0.78 30.74 -0.94
CA LEU A 22 1.55 30.47 -2.17
C LEU A 22 2.93 29.94 -1.87
N ARG A 23 3.62 30.44 -0.83
CA ARG A 23 4.93 29.92 -0.41
C ARG A 23 4.79 28.51 0.17
N ALA A 24 3.75 28.21 0.95
CA ALA A 24 3.44 26.87 1.44
C ALA A 24 3.04 25.89 0.33
N LEU A 25 2.28 26.34 -0.69
CA LEU A 25 1.97 25.56 -1.89
C LEU A 25 3.22 25.35 -2.75
N ARG A 26 4.09 26.37 -2.84
CA ARG A 26 5.38 26.32 -3.55
C ARG A 26 6.38 25.43 -2.81
N GLU A 27 6.33 25.35 -1.49
CA GLU A 27 7.12 24.44 -0.63
C GLU A 27 6.58 23.01 -0.66
N ALA A 28 5.26 22.83 -0.65
CA ALA A 28 4.61 21.54 -0.89
C ALA A 28 4.87 21.01 -2.31
N THR A 29 5.08 21.90 -3.29
CA THR A 29 5.59 21.55 -4.63
C THR A 29 7.12 21.51 -4.70
N ARG A 30 7.86 22.18 -3.81
CA ARG A 30 9.33 22.04 -3.66
C ARG A 30 9.72 20.72 -3.00
N PHE A 31 8.79 20.04 -2.33
CA PHE A 31 8.91 18.61 -2.02
C PHE A 31 8.89 17.72 -3.27
N ARG A 32 8.54 18.24 -4.47
CA ARG A 32 8.91 17.59 -5.77
C ARG A 32 10.30 17.99 -6.26
N GLY A 33 10.94 18.98 -5.63
CA GLY A 33 12.20 19.59 -6.04
C GLY A 33 13.43 18.73 -5.77
N ALA A 34 13.44 17.91 -4.71
CA ALA A 34 14.54 16.98 -4.46
C ALA A 34 14.44 15.72 -5.34
N ALA A 35 13.23 15.29 -5.69
CA ALA A 35 12.98 14.30 -6.73
C ALA A 35 13.30 14.79 -8.16
N LEU A 36 13.52 16.09 -8.37
CA LEU A 36 13.92 16.64 -9.67
C LEU A 36 15.41 16.44 -9.98
N ASP A 37 16.24 16.08 -8.99
CA ASP A 37 17.68 15.88 -9.20
C ASP A 37 18.05 14.45 -9.65
N ASP A 38 17.19 13.46 -9.39
CA ASP A 38 17.36 12.06 -9.85
C ASP A 38 16.03 11.49 -10.39
N PRO A 39 15.87 11.41 -11.73
CA PRO A 39 14.65 10.91 -12.35
C PRO A 39 14.37 9.43 -12.02
N GLU A 40 15.38 8.63 -11.65
CA GLU A 40 15.17 7.25 -11.23
C GLU A 40 14.48 7.18 -9.86
N ILE A 41 14.89 8.03 -8.91
CA ILE A 41 14.28 8.09 -7.58
C ILE A 41 12.83 8.56 -7.68
N ALA A 42 12.56 9.57 -8.51
CA ALA A 42 11.20 10.05 -8.76
C ALA A 42 10.31 8.95 -9.37
N ALA A 43 10.82 8.23 -10.38
CA ALA A 43 10.10 7.12 -10.99
C ALA A 43 9.83 6.01 -9.97
N TYR A 44 10.82 5.64 -9.16
CA TYR A 44 10.68 4.63 -8.12
C TYR A 44 9.62 5.02 -7.08
N ALA A 45 9.68 6.26 -6.58
CA ALA A 45 8.70 6.78 -5.63
C ALA A 45 7.27 6.75 -6.20
N LEU A 46 7.11 7.06 -7.48
CA LEU A 46 5.81 6.97 -8.16
C LEU A 46 5.30 5.52 -8.23
N ARG A 47 6.15 4.56 -8.58
CA ARG A 47 5.78 3.13 -8.62
C ARG A 47 5.38 2.62 -7.22
N LEU A 48 6.14 2.98 -6.19
CA LEU A 48 5.87 2.62 -4.81
C LEU A 48 4.56 3.25 -4.31
N ASN A 49 4.29 4.52 -4.63
CA ASN A 49 3.02 5.16 -4.27
C ASN A 49 1.82 4.39 -4.84
N TRP A 50 1.89 3.94 -6.10
CA TRP A 50 0.83 3.12 -6.69
C TRP A 50 0.63 1.79 -5.96
N LEU A 51 1.71 1.07 -5.62
CA LEU A 51 1.61 -0.16 -4.81
C LEU A 51 0.88 0.12 -3.50
N LEU A 52 1.32 1.14 -2.75
CA LEU A 52 0.74 1.47 -1.44
C LEU A 52 -0.73 1.88 -1.54
N GLU A 53 -1.10 2.64 -2.57
CA GLU A 53 -2.49 3.04 -2.82
C GLU A 53 -3.37 1.84 -3.17
N ILE A 54 -2.89 0.94 -4.02
CA ILE A 54 -3.59 -0.30 -4.37
C ILE A 54 -3.77 -1.19 -3.12
N CYS A 55 -2.72 -1.36 -2.31
CA CYS A 55 -2.78 -2.09 -1.06
C CYS A 55 -3.77 -1.46 -0.07
N LEU A 56 -3.72 -0.12 0.11
CA LEU A 56 -4.65 0.60 0.99
C LEU A 56 -6.09 0.42 0.57
N LEU A 57 -6.38 0.57 -0.73
CA LEU A 57 -7.72 0.36 -1.27
C LEU A 57 -8.19 -1.08 -1.07
N ALA A 58 -7.33 -2.06 -1.38
CA ALA A 58 -7.67 -3.47 -1.20
C ALA A 58 -7.97 -3.79 0.27
N TRP A 59 -7.06 -3.46 1.19
CA TRP A 59 -7.25 -3.69 2.63
C TRP A 59 -8.47 -2.94 3.17
N GLY A 60 -8.70 -1.69 2.75
CA GLY A 60 -9.86 -0.91 3.15
C GLY A 60 -11.18 -1.51 2.68
N CYS A 61 -11.26 -1.94 1.41
CA CYS A 61 -12.44 -2.63 0.87
C CYS A 61 -12.72 -3.94 1.62
N TYR A 62 -11.68 -4.73 1.89
CA TYR A 62 -11.81 -6.00 2.62
C TYR A 62 -12.18 -5.80 4.09
N THR A 63 -11.64 -4.78 4.74
CA THR A 63 -12.02 -4.39 6.12
C THR A 63 -13.49 -4.04 6.18
N LEU A 64 -13.95 -3.11 5.33
CA LEU A 64 -15.34 -2.65 5.32
C LEU A 64 -16.31 -3.78 5.00
N ARG A 65 -15.98 -4.61 3.99
CA ARG A 65 -16.80 -5.77 3.63
C ARG A 65 -16.89 -6.77 4.78
N SER A 66 -15.77 -7.15 5.38
CA SER A 66 -15.75 -8.13 6.46
C SER A 66 -16.52 -7.62 7.68
N TRP A 67 -16.41 -6.32 7.99
CA TRP A 67 -17.21 -5.68 9.03
C TRP A 67 -18.70 -5.74 8.72
N TRP A 68 -19.10 -5.38 7.50
CA TRP A 68 -20.51 -5.41 7.06
C TRP A 68 -21.11 -6.83 7.09
N MET A 69 -20.30 -7.85 6.80
CA MET A 69 -20.71 -9.26 6.83
C MET A 69 -20.70 -9.87 8.23
N GLY A 70 -20.40 -9.09 9.28
CA GLY A 70 -20.38 -9.57 10.65
C GLY A 70 -19.21 -10.52 10.97
N ARG A 71 -18.05 -10.32 10.32
CA ARG A 71 -16.82 -11.14 10.47
C ARG A 71 -15.74 -10.35 11.19
N PRO A 72 -15.83 -10.20 12.52
CA PRO A 72 -15.00 -9.27 13.27
C PRO A 72 -13.52 -9.67 13.26
N HIS A 73 -13.19 -10.97 13.24
CA HIS A 73 -11.79 -11.39 13.26
C HIS A 73 -11.11 -11.10 11.93
N LYS A 74 -11.76 -11.43 10.81
CA LYS A 74 -11.30 -11.05 9.48
C LYS A 74 -11.22 -9.52 9.31
N ALA A 75 -12.23 -8.78 9.75
CA ALA A 75 -12.23 -7.31 9.68
C ALA A 75 -11.07 -6.70 10.48
N PHE A 76 -10.82 -7.22 11.68
CA PHE A 76 -9.70 -6.79 12.52
C PHE A 76 -8.35 -7.07 11.85
N ASN A 77 -8.16 -8.28 11.31
CA ASN A 77 -6.96 -8.63 10.54
C ASN A 77 -6.72 -7.61 9.42
N ASP A 78 -7.73 -7.36 8.59
CA ASP A 78 -7.61 -6.46 7.45
C ASP A 78 -7.34 -5.01 7.87
N ALA A 79 -7.96 -4.56 8.97
CA ALA A 79 -7.75 -3.23 9.53
C ALA A 79 -6.31 -3.04 10.04
N VAL A 80 -5.70 -4.07 10.63
CA VAL A 80 -4.30 -4.04 11.06
C VAL A 80 -3.38 -3.81 9.85
N PHE A 81 -3.54 -4.60 8.78
CA PHE A 81 -2.69 -4.47 7.59
C PHE A 81 -2.97 -3.19 6.78
N MET A 82 -4.22 -2.70 6.79
CA MET A 82 -4.56 -1.37 6.29
C MET A 82 -3.77 -0.28 7.06
N THR A 83 -3.76 -0.36 8.39
CA THR A 83 -3.09 0.61 9.27
C THR A 83 -1.57 0.60 9.08
N ILE A 84 -0.97 -0.59 8.98
CA ILE A 84 0.46 -0.77 8.66
C ILE A 84 0.76 -0.14 7.29
N THR A 85 -0.07 -0.41 6.28
CA THR A 85 0.12 0.16 4.95
C THR A 85 0.02 1.69 4.96
N LEU A 86 -0.92 2.25 5.73
CA LEU A 86 -1.09 3.70 5.86
C LEU A 86 0.13 4.34 6.55
N PHE A 87 0.64 3.69 7.60
CA PHE A 87 1.87 4.11 8.25
C PHE A 87 3.05 4.09 7.28
N LEU A 88 3.23 3.00 6.52
CA LEU A 88 4.30 2.90 5.52
C LEU A 88 4.15 3.93 4.40
N TYR A 89 2.92 4.26 4.00
CA TYR A 89 2.63 5.30 3.02
C TYR A 89 3.03 6.69 3.52
N GLY A 90 2.62 7.05 4.73
CA GLY A 90 3.06 8.30 5.37
C GLY A 90 4.58 8.33 5.60
N TRP A 91 5.16 7.18 5.97
CA TRP A 91 6.60 7.06 6.20
C TRP A 91 7.38 7.22 4.89
N ALA A 92 7.06 6.49 3.83
CA ALA A 92 7.75 6.56 2.55
C ALA A 92 7.77 7.98 1.95
N ARG A 93 6.74 8.80 2.21
CA ARG A 93 6.63 10.18 1.70
C ARG A 93 7.44 11.23 2.46
N ARG A 94 7.94 10.93 3.66
CA ARG A 94 8.64 11.95 4.50
C ARG A 94 10.06 12.26 4.04
N GLN A 95 10.75 11.36 3.33
CA GLN A 95 12.09 11.62 2.79
C GLN A 95 12.34 10.78 1.53
N GLU A 96 12.99 11.40 0.55
CA GLU A 96 13.20 10.85 -0.80
C GLU A 96 14.52 10.07 -0.95
N SER A 97 14.92 9.28 0.05
CA SER A 97 16.10 8.44 -0.08
C SER A 97 15.74 7.11 -0.75
N ARG A 98 16.47 6.73 -1.82
CA ARG A 98 16.27 5.46 -2.53
C ARG A 98 16.26 4.27 -1.56
N ARG A 99 17.20 4.21 -0.62
CA ARG A 99 17.26 3.14 0.39
C ARG A 99 15.98 3.01 1.21
N ARG A 100 15.39 4.12 1.64
CA ARG A 100 14.16 4.13 2.44
C ARG A 100 12.96 3.70 1.60
N LEU A 101 12.85 4.18 0.36
CA LEU A 101 11.77 3.77 -0.55
C LEU A 101 11.85 2.26 -0.82
N ARG A 102 13.06 1.73 -1.07
CA ARG A 102 13.28 0.28 -1.22
C ARG A 102 12.87 -0.50 0.01
N PHE A 103 13.29 -0.04 1.19
CA PHE A 103 12.92 -0.69 2.44
C PHE A 103 11.41 -0.66 2.69
N ALA A 104 10.75 0.47 2.41
CA ALA A 104 9.30 0.58 2.48
C ALA A 104 8.60 -0.39 1.53
N ALA A 105 9.07 -0.52 0.28
CA ALA A 105 8.54 -1.49 -0.68
C ALA A 105 8.60 -2.93 -0.12
N HIS A 106 9.78 -3.36 0.35
CA HIS A 106 9.96 -4.69 0.93
C HIS A 106 9.10 -4.91 2.17
N LEU A 107 8.97 -3.92 3.07
CA LEU A 107 8.09 -4.01 4.22
C LEU A 107 6.61 -4.13 3.81
N THR A 108 6.16 -3.35 2.83
CA THR A 108 4.79 -3.44 2.33
C THR A 108 4.49 -4.82 1.76
N LEU A 109 5.41 -5.39 0.97
CA LEU A 109 5.29 -6.73 0.43
C LEU A 109 5.30 -7.79 1.55
N PHE A 110 6.20 -7.65 2.53
CA PHE A 110 6.29 -8.53 3.69
C PHE A 110 4.98 -8.56 4.46
N PHE A 111 4.53 -7.42 4.97
CA PHE A 111 3.32 -7.34 5.78
C PHE A 111 2.08 -7.70 4.99
N SER A 112 1.99 -7.34 3.70
CA SER A 112 0.86 -7.77 2.88
C SER A 112 0.84 -9.29 2.72
N SER A 113 1.98 -9.93 2.47
CA SER A 113 2.04 -11.40 2.37
C SER A 113 1.69 -12.10 3.69
N ILE A 114 2.13 -11.57 4.84
CA ILE A 114 1.73 -12.07 6.16
C ILE A 114 0.23 -11.87 6.39
N GLY A 115 -0.33 -10.72 5.99
CA GLY A 115 -1.76 -10.47 6.12
C GLY A 115 -2.62 -11.39 5.26
N LEU A 116 -2.16 -11.71 4.05
CA LEU A 116 -2.80 -12.71 3.18
C LEU A 116 -2.71 -14.10 3.80
N PHE A 117 -1.56 -14.46 4.39
CA PHE A 117 -1.38 -15.72 5.10
C PHE A 117 -2.35 -15.86 6.29
N CYS A 118 -2.41 -14.85 7.18
CA CYS A 118 -3.35 -14.83 8.30
C CYS A 118 -4.81 -14.88 7.82
N ALA A 119 -5.14 -14.12 6.77
CA ALA A 119 -6.47 -14.15 6.17
C ALA A 119 -6.82 -15.53 5.61
N ALA A 120 -5.88 -16.24 4.97
CA ALA A 120 -6.11 -17.60 4.47
C ALA A 120 -6.39 -18.58 5.61
N LEU A 121 -5.63 -18.51 6.71
CA LEU A 121 -5.86 -19.33 7.90
C LEU A 121 -7.27 -19.12 8.50
N LEU A 122 -7.80 -17.90 8.45
CA LEU A 122 -9.15 -17.59 8.95
C LEU A 122 -10.29 -18.03 8.01
N THR A 123 -10.00 -18.24 6.73
CA THR A 123 -11.01 -18.35 5.65
C THR A 123 -10.99 -19.69 4.92
N GLY A 124 -10.45 -20.73 5.55
CA GLY A 124 -10.49 -22.10 5.01
C GLY A 124 -9.18 -22.61 4.44
N GLN A 125 -8.05 -22.01 4.83
CA GLN A 125 -6.70 -22.49 4.54
C GLN A 125 -6.46 -22.65 3.03
N SER A 126 -6.30 -23.88 2.52
CA SER A 126 -6.05 -24.18 1.11
C SER A 126 -7.21 -23.82 0.17
N GLU A 127 -8.44 -23.78 0.69
CA GLU A 127 -9.64 -23.42 -0.06
C GLU A 127 -9.90 -21.90 -0.09
N SER A 128 -9.04 -21.11 0.54
CA SER A 128 -9.21 -19.66 0.61
C SER A 128 -8.94 -18.98 -0.74
N ILE A 129 -9.89 -18.15 -1.20
CA ILE A 129 -9.71 -17.33 -2.41
C ILE A 129 -8.58 -16.31 -2.23
N VAL A 130 -8.25 -15.95 -0.99
CA VAL A 130 -7.17 -15.00 -0.67
C VAL A 130 -5.82 -15.49 -1.21
N LEU A 131 -5.64 -16.80 -1.37
CA LEU A 131 -4.41 -17.37 -1.93
C LEU A 131 -4.10 -16.82 -3.33
N GLY A 132 -5.13 -16.51 -4.12
CA GLY A 132 -4.98 -15.93 -5.46
C GLY A 132 -4.27 -14.56 -5.47
N TYR A 133 -4.26 -13.84 -4.35
CA TYR A 133 -3.58 -12.54 -4.24
C TYR A 133 -2.07 -12.68 -4.00
N PHE A 134 -1.57 -13.86 -3.61
CA PHE A 134 -0.15 -14.06 -3.41
C PHE A 134 0.68 -13.82 -4.67
N VAL A 135 0.10 -14.03 -5.86
CA VAL A 135 0.76 -13.72 -7.15
C VAL A 135 1.15 -12.24 -7.27
N GLY A 136 0.42 -11.35 -6.59
CA GLY A 136 0.72 -9.93 -6.59
C GLY A 136 2.08 -9.61 -5.98
N VAL A 137 2.51 -10.37 -4.97
CA VAL A 137 3.76 -10.08 -4.22
C VAL A 137 5.01 -10.17 -5.13
N PRO A 138 5.30 -11.30 -5.83
CA PRO A 138 6.43 -11.36 -6.74
C PRO A 138 6.27 -10.45 -7.96
N LEU A 139 5.02 -10.18 -8.40
CA LEU A 139 4.74 -9.27 -9.51
C LEU A 139 5.12 -7.81 -9.17
N PHE A 140 4.72 -7.32 -8.01
CA PHE A 140 5.10 -5.99 -7.54
C PHE A 140 6.59 -5.89 -7.21
N ALA A 141 7.19 -6.97 -6.68
CA ALA A 141 8.63 -7.03 -6.51
C ALA A 141 9.38 -6.89 -7.84
N ALA A 142 8.94 -7.60 -8.89
CA ALA A 142 9.50 -7.46 -10.24
C ALA A 142 9.37 -6.03 -10.77
N TYR A 143 8.19 -5.42 -10.57
CA TYR A 143 7.91 -4.07 -11.05
C TYR A 143 8.75 -2.98 -10.35
N LEU A 144 9.08 -3.17 -9.08
CA LEU A 144 9.83 -2.20 -8.29
C LEU A 144 11.34 -2.41 -8.36
N GLU A 145 11.80 -3.65 -8.19
CA GLU A 145 13.21 -4.00 -7.97
C GLU A 145 13.80 -4.92 -9.06
N GLY A 146 12.98 -5.39 -9.99
CA GLY A 146 13.39 -6.30 -11.06
C GLY A 146 13.35 -7.78 -10.68
N ILE A 147 13.90 -8.61 -11.56
CA ILE A 147 13.68 -10.07 -11.53
C ILE A 147 14.28 -10.78 -10.31
N GLY A 148 15.45 -10.33 -9.83
CA GLY A 148 16.09 -10.94 -8.66
C GLY A 148 15.24 -10.84 -7.39
N ALA A 149 14.63 -9.67 -7.15
CA ALA A 149 13.70 -9.49 -6.05
C ALA A 149 12.42 -10.31 -6.23
N SER A 150 11.92 -10.43 -7.47
CA SER A 150 10.76 -11.26 -7.79
C SER A 150 10.98 -12.73 -7.42
N LEU A 151 12.15 -13.29 -7.76
CA LEU A 151 12.51 -14.66 -7.40
C LEU A 151 12.59 -14.88 -5.89
N PHE A 152 13.21 -13.95 -5.15
CA PHE A 152 13.25 -13.99 -3.69
C PHE A 152 11.83 -14.03 -3.10
N TRP A 153 10.96 -13.13 -3.55
CA TRP A 153 9.58 -13.06 -3.07
C TRP A 153 8.73 -14.25 -3.51
N ALA A 154 8.98 -14.83 -4.69
CA ALA A 154 8.33 -16.07 -5.10
C ALA A 154 8.69 -17.22 -4.15
N GLY A 155 9.97 -17.37 -3.79
CA GLY A 155 10.41 -18.35 -2.79
C GLY A 155 9.76 -18.13 -1.42
N TRP A 156 9.63 -16.88 -0.99
CA TRP A 156 8.90 -16.52 0.22
C TRP A 156 7.42 -16.93 0.16
N ILE A 157 6.75 -16.69 -0.96
CA ILE A 157 5.35 -17.12 -1.15
C ILE A 157 5.23 -18.64 -1.12
N VAL A 158 6.14 -19.38 -1.75
CA VAL A 158 6.14 -20.86 -1.67
C VAL A 158 6.23 -21.33 -0.22
N LEU A 159 7.07 -20.68 0.61
CA LEU A 159 7.17 -21.00 2.03
C LEU A 159 5.86 -20.72 2.78
N LEU A 160 5.20 -19.59 2.52
CA LEU A 160 3.91 -19.27 3.14
C LEU A 160 2.82 -20.27 2.72
N LEU A 161 2.74 -20.64 1.44
CA LEU A 161 1.79 -21.63 0.93
C LEU A 161 2.05 -23.01 1.55
N ALA A 162 3.31 -23.44 1.63
CA ALA A 162 3.69 -24.67 2.33
C ALA A 162 3.29 -24.63 3.81
N GLY A 163 3.42 -23.47 4.46
CA GLY A 163 2.93 -23.25 5.82
C GLY A 163 1.41 -23.40 5.96
N ILE A 164 0.64 -22.89 5.00
CA ILE A 164 -0.83 -23.06 4.96
C ILE A 164 -1.18 -24.54 4.80
N SER A 165 -0.57 -25.24 3.83
CA SER A 165 -0.81 -26.67 3.62
C SER A 165 -0.40 -27.51 4.84
N ALA A 166 0.74 -27.20 5.47
CA ALA A 166 1.16 -27.88 6.69
C ALA A 166 0.20 -27.60 7.85
N SER A 167 -0.31 -26.37 7.97
CA SER A 167 -1.28 -26.01 9.00
C SER A 167 -2.59 -26.79 8.84
N GLU A 168 -3.03 -27.10 7.62
CA GLU A 168 -4.25 -27.87 7.38
C GLU A 168 -4.16 -29.29 7.92
N VAL A 169 -2.98 -29.91 7.78
CA VAL A 169 -2.72 -31.27 8.27
C VAL A 169 -2.49 -31.29 9.79
N LEU A 170 -1.70 -30.34 10.31
CA LEU A 170 -1.25 -30.34 11.70
C LEU A 170 -2.26 -29.69 12.65
N PHE A 171 -2.94 -28.63 12.19
CA PHE A 171 -3.83 -27.78 12.97
C PHE A 171 -5.03 -27.33 12.13
N PRO A 172 -5.94 -28.25 11.76
CA PRO A 172 -7.11 -27.91 10.95
C PRO A 172 -7.94 -26.85 11.68
N LEU A 173 -8.05 -25.67 11.07
CA LEU A 173 -8.77 -24.54 11.64
C LEU A 173 -10.18 -24.54 11.09
N THR A 174 -11.17 -24.48 11.98
CA THR A 174 -12.55 -24.23 11.55
C THR A 174 -12.62 -22.82 10.95
N PRO A 175 -12.99 -22.66 9.67
CA PRO A 175 -13.04 -21.34 9.05
C PRO A 175 -14.10 -20.48 9.73
N GLU A 176 -13.82 -19.18 9.88
CA GLU A 176 -14.81 -18.21 10.39
C GLU A 176 -16.04 -18.16 9.49
N PHE A 177 -15.83 -18.37 8.18
CA PHE A 177 -16.89 -18.49 7.19
C PHE A 177 -16.42 -19.28 5.97
N THR A 178 -17.37 -19.92 5.30
CA THR A 178 -17.19 -20.46 3.95
C THR A 178 -17.90 -19.55 2.94
N PRO A 179 -17.19 -18.93 1.98
CA PRO A 179 -17.82 -17.97 1.09
C PRO A 179 -18.84 -18.63 0.16
N GLY A 180 -20.07 -18.10 0.17
CA GLY A 180 -21.13 -18.48 -0.76
C GLY A 180 -20.86 -17.98 -2.19
N LEU A 181 -21.65 -18.43 -3.18
CA LEU A 181 -21.42 -18.13 -4.61
C LEU A 181 -21.26 -16.64 -4.91
N ILE A 182 -22.11 -15.78 -4.34
CA ILE A 182 -22.05 -14.32 -4.54
C ILE A 182 -20.73 -13.76 -3.98
N GLU A 183 -20.31 -14.23 -2.80
CA GLU A 183 -19.08 -13.76 -2.17
C GLU A 183 -17.85 -14.14 -2.99
N ARG A 184 -17.80 -15.38 -3.50
CA ARG A 184 -16.74 -15.82 -4.42
C ARG A 184 -16.71 -14.96 -5.68
N GLY A 185 -17.89 -14.63 -6.23
CA GLY A 185 -18.01 -13.73 -7.37
C GLY A 185 -17.44 -12.33 -7.08
N VAL A 186 -17.72 -11.77 -5.90
CA VAL A 186 -17.14 -10.50 -5.46
C VAL A 186 -15.63 -10.60 -5.27
N ASP A 187 -15.13 -11.69 -4.68
CA ASP A 187 -13.69 -11.92 -4.50
C ASP A 187 -12.95 -11.96 -5.85
N HIS A 188 -13.49 -12.68 -6.84
CA HIS A 188 -12.92 -12.69 -8.19
C HIS A 188 -12.99 -11.32 -8.86
N ALA A 189 -14.10 -10.59 -8.72
CA ALA A 189 -14.23 -9.25 -9.26
C ALA A 189 -13.19 -8.29 -8.64
N LEU A 190 -12.96 -8.38 -7.33
CA LEU A 190 -11.91 -7.61 -6.64
C LEU A 190 -10.51 -8.01 -7.09
N GLN A 191 -10.26 -9.30 -7.34
CA GLN A 191 -8.97 -9.80 -7.82
C GLN A 191 -8.69 -9.29 -9.23
N ILE A 192 -9.69 -9.31 -10.12
CA ILE A 192 -9.61 -8.72 -11.46
C ILE A 192 -9.36 -7.22 -11.36
N ALA A 193 -10.10 -6.50 -10.50
CA ALA A 193 -9.90 -5.07 -10.29
C ALA A 193 -8.49 -4.75 -9.80
N PHE A 194 -7.93 -5.57 -8.91
CA PHE A 194 -6.55 -5.44 -8.44
C PHE A 194 -5.52 -5.63 -9.57
N ILE A 195 -5.70 -6.64 -10.42
CA ILE A 195 -4.85 -6.89 -11.59
C ILE A 195 -4.94 -5.72 -12.58
N LEU A 196 -6.15 -5.22 -12.85
CA LEU A 196 -6.36 -4.07 -13.73
C LEU A 196 -5.73 -2.80 -13.16
N ALA A 197 -5.86 -2.55 -11.85
CA ALA A 197 -5.22 -1.42 -11.19
C ALA A 197 -3.70 -1.49 -11.30
N PHE A 198 -3.11 -2.68 -11.10
CA PHE A 198 -1.69 -2.91 -11.34
C PHE A 198 -1.30 -2.62 -12.79
N ALA A 199 -1.95 -3.26 -13.75
CA ALA A 199 -1.65 -3.11 -15.18
C ALA A 199 -1.73 -1.64 -15.63
N PHE A 200 -2.77 -0.92 -15.17
CA PHE A 200 -2.96 0.49 -15.47
C PHE A 200 -1.89 1.37 -14.81
N SER A 201 -1.53 1.09 -13.56
CA SER A 201 -0.46 1.82 -12.86
C SER A 201 0.89 1.62 -13.55
N SER A 202 1.19 0.39 -13.98
CA SER A 202 2.40 0.03 -14.72
C SER A 202 2.48 0.79 -16.04
N ARG A 203 1.41 0.75 -16.84
CA ARG A 203 1.33 1.49 -18.11
C ARG A 203 1.52 2.99 -17.93
N ARG A 204 0.84 3.61 -16.95
CA ARG A 204 0.94 5.05 -16.70
C ARG A 204 2.35 5.51 -16.33
N VAL A 205 3.11 4.68 -15.61
CA VAL A 205 4.50 5.00 -15.28
C VAL A 205 5.37 4.88 -16.53
N THR A 206 5.22 3.81 -17.31
CA THR A 206 5.94 3.62 -18.58
C THR A 206 5.69 4.77 -19.56
N ASP A 207 4.43 5.15 -19.77
CA ASP A 207 4.06 6.26 -20.67
C ASP A 207 4.68 7.59 -20.23
N ARG A 208 4.79 7.85 -18.92
CA ARG A 208 5.43 9.07 -18.40
C ARG A 208 6.94 9.04 -18.61
N GLN A 209 7.58 7.89 -18.45
CA GLN A 209 9.01 7.75 -18.71
C GLN A 209 9.33 7.93 -20.20
N LEU A 210 8.51 7.36 -21.09
CA LEU A 210 8.69 7.52 -22.54
C LEU A 210 8.51 8.96 -23.03
N ARG A 211 7.61 9.75 -22.42
CA ARG A 211 7.42 11.18 -22.77
C ARG A 211 8.53 12.10 -22.26
N ALA A 212 9.37 11.61 -21.34
CA ALA A 212 10.47 12.38 -20.77
C ALA A 212 11.80 12.14 -21.51
N LEU A 213 11.86 11.12 -22.38
CA LEU A 213 12.95 10.84 -23.32
C LEU A 213 12.75 11.66 -24.60
#